data_AF-A0A060RJ82-F1
#
_entry.id   AF-A0A060RJ82-F1
#
_cell.length_a   1.000
_cell.length_b   1.000
_cell.length_c   1.000
_cell.angle_alpha   90.00
_cell.angle_beta   90.00
_cell.angle_gamma   90.00
#
_symmetry.space_group_name_H-M   'P 1'
#
loop_
_entity.id
_entity.type
_entity.pdbx_description
1 polymer ?
#
loop_
_entity_poly.entity_id
_entity_poly.type
_entity_poly.pdbx_seq_one_letter_code
_entity_poly.pdbx_strand_id
1 'polypeptide(L)'
;MSKVLRKIAIIICVGAIYNLYFAILNGSDRLIFNFISFLIIAYIELVILDALFYTSLIFQRNGYLQIITIFLLSSVCEILYAEINGADLRASIDLVILGIPLTVFGLVAWKCYLTKVNNLLIRKKNSFKEQL
;
A
#
# COMPACT_ATOMS: atom_id res chain seq x y z
N MET A 1 -16.55 14.56 -3.41
CA MET A 1 -15.71 14.25 -2.22
C MET A 1 -14.28 14.61 -2.56
N SER A 2 -13.62 15.51 -1.81
CA SER A 2 -12.26 15.96 -2.15
C SER A 2 -11.28 14.77 -2.12
N LYS A 3 -10.21 14.80 -2.94
CA LYS A 3 -9.20 13.72 -2.99
C LYS A 3 -8.61 13.40 -1.61
N VAL A 4 -8.48 14.41 -0.76
CA VAL A 4 -7.98 14.31 0.63
C VAL A 4 -8.99 13.59 1.52
N LEU A 5 -10.28 13.94 1.45
CA LEU A 5 -11.32 13.33 2.27
C LEU A 5 -11.45 11.82 2.00
N ARG A 6 -11.27 11.41 0.75
CA ARG A 6 -11.26 9.99 0.35
C ARG A 6 -10.07 9.24 0.91
N LYS A 7 -8.86 9.83 0.88
CA LYS A 7 -7.66 9.22 1.49
C LYS A 7 -7.86 9.00 3.00
N ILE A 8 -8.33 10.03 3.71
CA ILE A 8 -8.61 9.95 5.15
C ILE A 8 -9.66 8.87 5.46
N ALA A 9 -10.75 8.82 4.70
CA ALA A 9 -11.78 7.80 4.90
C ALA A 9 -11.25 6.37 4.72
N ILE A 10 -10.39 6.13 3.72
CA ILE A 10 -9.76 4.82 3.51
C ILE A 10 -8.84 4.46 4.69
N ILE A 11 -8.01 5.39 5.14
CA ILE A 11 -7.11 5.18 6.30
C ILE A 11 -7.93 4.82 7.54
N ILE A 12 -9.04 5.52 7.79
CA ILE A 12 -9.93 5.26 8.92
C ILE A 12 -10.55 3.86 8.80
N CYS A 13 -11.04 3.48 7.62
CA CYS A 13 -11.63 2.14 7.41
C CYS A 13 -10.60 1.02 7.59
N VAL A 14 -9.41 1.16 7.04
CA VAL A 14 -8.33 0.17 7.19
C VAL A 14 -7.88 0.10 8.65
N GLY A 15 -7.70 1.25 9.30
CA GLY A 15 -7.34 1.33 10.71
C GLY A 15 -8.39 0.74 11.63
N ALA A 16 -9.68 0.85 11.29
CA ALA A 16 -10.75 0.23 12.06
C ALA A 16 -10.68 -1.30 11.98
N ILE A 17 -10.39 -1.85 10.79
CA ILE A 17 -10.19 -3.30 10.60
C ILE A 17 -8.94 -3.77 11.36
N TYR A 18 -7.84 -3.03 11.27
CA TYR A 18 -6.60 -3.33 11.99
C TYR A 18 -6.80 -3.32 13.51
N ASN A 19 -7.47 -2.27 14.01
CA ASN A 19 -7.75 -2.15 15.43
C ASN A 19 -8.67 -3.27 15.92
N LEU A 20 -9.63 -3.71 15.10
CA LEU A 20 -10.49 -4.86 15.42
C LEU A 20 -9.68 -6.16 15.50
N TYR A 21 -8.73 -6.37 14.59
CA TYR A 21 -7.82 -7.53 14.62
C TYR A 21 -6.94 -7.55 15.88
N PHE A 22 -6.33 -6.42 16.24
CA PHE A 22 -5.52 -6.31 17.45
C PHE A 22 -6.34 -6.36 18.74
N ALA A 23 -7.60 -5.89 18.73
CA ALA A 23 -8.55 -6.07 19.83
C ALA A 23 -8.75 -7.53 20.18
N ILE A 24 -8.91 -8.36 19.14
CA ILE A 24 -9.18 -9.79 19.27
C ILE A 24 -7.94 -10.53 19.79
N LEU A 25 -6.74 -10.11 19.38
CA LEU A 25 -5.49 -10.77 19.76
C LEU A 25 -4.97 -10.37 21.15
N ASN A 26 -5.02 -9.07 21.49
CA ASN A 26 -4.32 -8.53 22.66
C ASN A 26 -5.25 -7.97 23.76
N GLY A 27 -6.57 -8.08 23.60
CA GLY A 27 -7.55 -7.53 24.54
C GLY A 27 -7.86 -6.04 24.35
N SER A 28 -8.92 -5.56 24.98
CA SER A 28 -9.59 -4.29 24.69
C SER A 28 -8.94 -3.04 25.31
N ASP A 29 -7.98 -3.19 26.21
CA ASP A 29 -7.65 -2.14 27.18
C ASP A 29 -6.91 -0.94 26.57
N ARG A 30 -6.41 -1.07 25.34
CA ARG A 30 -5.68 -0.02 24.62
C ARG A 30 -6.22 0.29 23.22
N LEU A 31 -7.45 -0.08 22.91
CA LEU A 31 -8.03 0.06 21.57
C LEU A 31 -7.95 1.46 20.97
N ILE A 32 -8.20 2.49 21.78
CA ILE A 32 -8.15 3.88 21.29
C ILE A 32 -6.70 4.28 20.99
N PHE A 33 -5.75 3.89 21.84
CA PHE A 33 -4.34 4.17 21.63
C PHE A 33 -3.80 3.45 20.39
N ASN A 34 -4.12 2.16 20.24
CA ASN A 34 -3.74 1.33 19.09
C ASN A 34 -4.32 1.86 17.77
N PHE A 35 -5.52 2.42 17.82
CA PHE A 35 -6.14 3.06 16.65
C PHE A 35 -5.46 4.38 16.30
N ILE A 36 -5.18 5.23 17.28
CA ILE A 36 -4.52 6.53 17.07
C ILE A 36 -3.08 6.31 16.55
N SER A 37 -2.33 5.38 17.14
CA SER A 37 -0.98 5.05 16.69
C SER A 37 -0.98 4.53 15.25
N PHE A 38 -1.96 3.70 14.88
CA PHE A 38 -2.16 3.26 13.50
C PHE A 38 -2.39 4.43 12.55
N LEU A 39 -3.33 5.32 12.89
CA LEU A 39 -3.67 6.48 12.05
C LEU A 39 -2.46 7.37 11.79
N ILE A 40 -1.65 7.62 12.82
CA ILE A 40 -0.45 8.46 12.71
C ILE A 40 0.58 7.80 11.78
N ILE A 41 0.88 6.51 12.01
CA ILE A 41 1.87 5.78 11.19
C ILE A 41 1.41 5.68 9.74
N ALA A 42 0.17 5.28 9.50
CA ALA A 42 -0.39 5.15 8.15
C ALA A 42 -0.43 6.50 7.41
N TYR A 43 -0.71 7.60 8.11
CA TYR A 43 -0.65 8.93 7.50
C TYR A 43 0.77 9.33 7.11
N ILE A 44 1.75 9.10 8.00
CA ILE A 44 3.16 9.37 7.73
C ILE A 44 3.64 8.54 6.53
N GLU A 45 3.31 7.25 6.49
CA GLU A 45 3.64 6.36 5.38
C GLU A 45 3.13 6.91 4.05
N LEU A 46 1.85 7.31 4.00
CA LEU A 46 1.25 7.88 2.79
C LEU A 46 1.91 9.17 2.34
N VAL A 47 2.28 10.05 3.28
CA VAL A 47 3.00 11.30 2.95
C VAL A 47 4.38 10.99 2.37
N ILE A 48 5.10 10.01 2.94
CA ILE A 48 6.40 9.57 2.44
C ILE A 48 6.28 8.98 1.03
N LEU A 49 5.29 8.11 0.79
CA LEU A 49 5.05 7.52 -0.53
C LEU A 49 4.66 8.57 -1.57
N ASP A 50 3.73 9.47 -1.23
CA ASP A 50 3.35 10.57 -2.13
C ASP A 50 4.57 11.44 -2.47
N ALA A 51 5.41 11.78 -1.48
CA ALA A 51 6.62 12.56 -1.69
C ALA A 51 7.63 11.81 -2.57
N LEU A 52 7.92 10.53 -2.29
CA LEU A 52 8.85 9.71 -3.06
C LEU A 52 8.40 9.56 -4.53
N PHE A 53 7.12 9.29 -4.75
CA PHE A 53 6.58 9.06 -6.09
C PHE A 53 6.39 10.36 -6.87
N TYR A 54 6.13 11.47 -6.18
CA TYR A 54 6.02 12.77 -6.84
C TYR A 54 7.39 13.37 -7.19
N THR A 55 8.39 13.25 -6.31
CA THR A 55 9.69 13.90 -6.51
C THR A 55 10.63 13.15 -7.45
N SER A 56 10.55 11.82 -7.49
CA SER A 56 11.50 11.00 -8.25
C SER A 56 10.96 10.54 -9.60
N LEU A 57 11.60 11.01 -10.68
CA LEU A 57 11.34 10.57 -12.05
C LEU A 57 11.54 9.06 -12.24
N ILE A 58 12.44 8.43 -11.47
CA ILE A 58 12.69 6.99 -11.52
C ILE A 58 11.44 6.24 -11.07
N PHE A 59 10.84 6.68 -9.96
CA PHE A 59 9.60 6.09 -9.44
C PHE A 59 8.43 6.34 -10.38
N GLN A 60 8.26 7.56 -10.91
CA GLN A 60 7.16 7.87 -11.83
C GLN A 60 7.15 6.99 -13.09
N ARG A 61 8.33 6.60 -13.58
CA ARG A 61 8.48 5.79 -14.79
C ARG A 61 8.40 4.30 -14.55
N ASN A 62 8.53 3.83 -13.30
CA ASN A 62 8.66 2.41 -13.00
C ASN A 62 7.67 1.96 -11.91
N GLY A 63 6.51 1.47 -12.36
CA GLY A 63 5.48 0.92 -11.47
C GLY A 63 5.95 -0.31 -10.66
N TYR A 64 6.92 -1.09 -11.15
CA TYR A 64 7.48 -2.20 -10.37
C TYR A 64 8.24 -1.70 -9.14
N LEU A 65 9.05 -0.64 -9.32
CA LEU A 65 9.74 0.00 -8.19
C LEU A 65 8.75 0.60 -7.20
N GLN A 66 7.66 1.23 -7.67
CA GLN A 66 6.61 1.73 -6.78
C GLN A 66 6.01 0.61 -5.93
N ILE A 67 5.64 -0.53 -6.54
CA ILE A 67 5.06 -1.67 -5.82
C ILE A 67 6.03 -2.23 -4.77
N ILE A 68 7.30 -2.40 -5.13
CA ILE A 68 8.33 -2.91 -4.20
C ILE A 68 8.55 -1.93 -3.04
N THR A 69 8.62 -0.63 -3.32
CA THR A 69 8.82 0.39 -2.30
C THR A 69 7.63 0.53 -1.36
N ILE A 70 6.39 0.41 -1.87
CA ILE A 70 5.20 0.32 -1.00
C ILE A 70 5.37 -0.85 -0.04
N PHE A 71 5.63 -2.05 -0.55
CA PHE A 71 5.79 -3.23 0.29
C PHE A 71 6.88 -3.06 1.37
N LEU A 72 8.06 -2.55 1.00
CA LEU A 72 9.15 -2.33 1.95
C LEU A 72 8.80 -1.31 3.02
N LEU A 73 8.20 -0.18 2.63
CA LEU A 73 7.84 0.87 3.59
C LEU A 73 6.72 0.42 4.51
N SER A 74 5.67 -0.21 3.97
CA SER A 74 4.57 -0.78 4.77
C SER A 74 5.10 -1.83 5.75
N SER A 75 6.07 -2.65 5.35
CA SER A 75 6.68 -3.65 6.25
C SER A 75 7.42 -3.02 7.43
N VAL A 76 8.15 -1.91 7.19
CA VAL A 76 8.81 -1.17 8.26
C VAL A 76 7.78 -0.52 9.19
N CYS A 77 6.74 0.09 8.62
CA CYS A 77 5.64 0.69 9.39
C CYS A 77 4.90 -0.34 10.25
N GLU A 78 4.70 -1.56 9.75
CA GLU A 78 4.08 -2.66 10.49
C GLU A 78 4.90 -3.07 11.71
N ILE A 79 6.22 -3.21 11.56
CA ILE A 79 7.13 -3.57 12.65
C ILE A 79 7.16 -2.45 13.70
N LEU A 80 7.25 -1.19 13.27
CA LEU A 80 7.21 -0.02 14.17
C LEU A 80 5.88 0.06 14.92
N TYR A 81 4.77 -0.19 14.24
CA TYR A 81 3.44 -0.23 14.85
C TYR A 81 3.37 -1.30 15.94
N ALA A 82 3.87 -2.50 15.66
CA ALA A 82 3.89 -3.59 16.61
C ALA A 82 4.72 -3.27 17.87
N GLU A 83 5.92 -2.69 17.67
CA GLU A 83 6.81 -2.29 18.75
C GLU A 83 6.18 -1.22 19.66
N ILE A 84 5.56 -0.19 19.07
CA ILE A 84 4.89 0.90 19.81
C ILE A 84 3.71 0.38 20.64
N ASN A 85 2.96 -0.59 20.12
CA ASN A 85 1.77 -1.11 20.79
C ASN A 85 2.05 -2.36 21.64
N GLY A 86 3.31 -2.77 21.77
CA GLY A 86 3.71 -3.94 22.57
C GLY A 86 3.16 -5.26 22.03
N ALA A 87 2.90 -5.35 20.73
CA ALA A 87 2.48 -6.58 20.07
C ALA A 87 3.66 -7.55 19.91
N ASP A 88 3.36 -8.85 19.74
CA ASP A 88 4.38 -9.85 19.49
C ASP A 88 5.10 -9.59 18.16
N LEU A 89 6.39 -9.27 18.23
CA LEU A 89 7.25 -9.04 17.08
C LEU A 89 7.21 -10.22 16.09
N ARG A 90 7.04 -11.45 16.59
CA ARG A 90 6.95 -12.64 15.76
C ARG A 90 5.71 -12.61 14.87
N ALA A 91 4.56 -12.23 15.43
CA ALA A 91 3.31 -12.11 14.67
C ALA A 91 3.43 -11.05 13.56
N SER A 92 4.14 -9.95 13.81
CA SER A 92 4.38 -8.91 12.81
C SER A 92 5.32 -9.35 11.70
N ILE A 93 6.36 -10.12 12.04
CA ILE A 93 7.25 -10.72 11.03
C ILE A 93 6.45 -11.71 10.15
N ASP A 94 5.60 -12.53 10.75
CA ASP A 94 4.75 -13.46 9.99
C ASP A 94 3.80 -12.73 9.03
N LEU A 95 3.24 -11.59 9.45
CA LEU A 95 2.42 -10.71 8.58
C LEU A 95 3.23 -10.12 7.42
N VAL A 96 4.47 -9.66 7.68
CA VAL A 96 5.36 -9.17 6.62
C VAL A 96 5.67 -10.28 5.61
N ILE A 97 5.92 -11.51 6.08
CA ILE A 97 6.16 -12.67 5.21
C ILE A 97 4.91 -12.98 4.37
N LEU A 98 3.71 -12.92 4.96
CA LEU A 98 2.44 -13.07 4.23
C LEU A 98 2.22 -11.96 3.18
N GLY A 99 2.80 -10.78 3.39
CA GLY A 99 2.80 -9.69 2.41
C GLY A 99 3.62 -9.96 1.15
N ILE A 100 4.59 -10.88 1.19
CA ILE A 100 5.44 -11.21 0.03
C ILE A 100 4.61 -11.85 -1.11
N PRO A 101 3.84 -12.94 -0.88
CA PRO A 101 2.94 -13.49 -1.90
C PRO A 101 1.99 -12.45 -2.51
N LEU A 102 1.44 -11.56 -1.69
CA LEU A 102 0.52 -10.51 -2.13
C LEU A 102 1.22 -9.51 -3.06
N THR A 103 2.45 -9.15 -2.72
CA THR A 103 3.29 -8.26 -3.53
C THR A 103 3.66 -8.90 -4.86
N VAL A 104 4.02 -10.19 -4.87
CA VAL A 104 4.27 -10.95 -6.10
C VAL A 104 3.03 -10.98 -6.99
N PHE A 105 1.85 -11.22 -6.42
CA PHE A 105 0.59 -11.16 -7.16
C PHE A 105 0.36 -9.76 -7.76
N GLY A 106 0.62 -8.70 -6.98
CA GLY A 106 0.54 -7.31 -7.46
C GLY A 106 1.48 -7.03 -8.64
N LEU A 107 2.72 -7.51 -8.59
CA LEU A 107 3.69 -7.37 -9.69
C LEU A 107 3.22 -8.11 -10.95
N VAL A 108 2.68 -9.32 -10.81
CA VAL A 108 2.13 -10.09 -11.93
C VAL A 108 0.91 -9.38 -12.52
N ALA A 109 -0.02 -8.92 -11.69
CA ALA A 109 -1.19 -8.17 -12.13
C ALA A 109 -0.80 -6.89 -12.88
N TRP A 110 0.21 -6.17 -12.40
CA TRP A 110 0.76 -4.99 -13.07
C TRP A 110 1.36 -5.33 -14.44
N LYS A 111 2.12 -6.42 -14.53
CA LYS A 111 2.65 -6.92 -15.81
C LYS A 111 1.51 -7.22 -16.80
N CYS A 112 0.48 -7.95 -16.38
CA CYS A 112 -0.69 -8.25 -17.21
C CYS A 112 -1.41 -6.98 -17.68
N TYR A 113 -1.57 -5.99 -16.79
CA TYR A 113 -2.16 -4.70 -17.12
C TYR A 113 -1.34 -3.96 -18.19
N LEU A 114 -0.02 -3.85 -18.01
CA LEU A 114 0.88 -3.21 -18.99
C LEU A 114 0.81 -3.89 -20.36
N THR A 115 0.78 -5.22 -20.41
CA THR A 115 0.62 -5.97 -21.67
C THR A 115 -0.71 -5.62 -22.35
N LYS A 116 -1.80 -5.56 -21.60
CA LYS A 116 -3.12 -5.20 -22.13
C LYS A 116 -3.13 -3.78 -22.69
N VAL A 117 -2.57 -2.81 -21.96
CA VAL A 117 -2.47 -1.41 -22.41
C VAL A 117 -1.63 -1.29 -23.67
N ASN A 118 -0.46 -1.94 -23.73
CA ASN A 118 0.39 -1.92 -24.91
C ASN A 118 -0.31 -2.51 -26.14
N ASN A 119 -1.03 -3.63 -25.98
CA ASN A 119 -1.80 -4.23 -27.07
C ASN A 119 -2.90 -3.28 -27.59
N LEU A 120 -3.57 -2.55 -26.71
CA LEU A 120 -4.57 -1.54 -27.10
C LEU A 120 -3.93 -0.35 -27.82
N LEU A 121 -2.77 0.12 -27.37
CA LEU A 121 -2.03 1.21 -28.02
C LEU A 121 -1.55 0.81 -29.42
N ILE A 122 -1.05 -0.42 -29.59
CA ILE A 122 -0.63 -0.95 -30.89
C ILE A 122 -1.83 -1.03 -31.85
N ARG A 123 -2.96 -1.59 -31.40
CA ARG A 123 -4.18 -1.66 -32.20
C ARG A 123 -4.66 -0.27 -32.64
N LYS A 124 -4.65 0.70 -31.73
CA LYS A 124 -5.02 2.09 -32.05
C LYS A 124 -4.07 2.72 -33.07
N LYS A 125 -2.75 2.52 -32.91
CA LYS A 125 -1.75 3.01 -33.86
C LYS A 125 -1.92 2.43 -35.26
N ASN A 126 -2.25 1.14 -35.37
CA ASN A 126 -2.46 0.48 -36.65
C ASN A 126 -3.75 0.96 -37.34
N SER A 127 -4.84 1.13 -36.59
CA SER A 127 -6.09 1.69 -37.12
C SER A 127 -5.92 3.11 -37.69
N PHE A 128 -5.11 3.97 -37.05
CA PHE A 128 -4.81 5.30 -37.61
C PHE A 128 -3.96 5.25 -38.89
N LYS A 129 -3.13 4.23 -39.07
CA LYS A 129 -2.32 4.05 -40.28
C LYS A 129 -3.12 3.53 -41.47
N GLU A 130 -4.18 2.76 -41.25
CA GLU A 130 -5.05 2.25 -42.30
C GLU A 130 -6.04 3.30 -42.84
N GLN A 131 -6.14 4.47 -42.17
CA GLN A 131 -7.02 5.58 -42.54
C GLN A 131 -6.29 6.71 -43.29
N LEU A 132 -4.97 6.59 -43.50
CA LEU A 132 -4.08 7.54 -44.19
C LEU A 132 -3.63 6.96 -45.53
#